data_AF-A0A7W6NYM4-F1
#
_entry.id   AF-A0A7W6NYM4-F1
#
_cell.length_a   1.000
_cell.length_b   1.000
_cell.length_c   1.000
_cell.angle_alpha   90.00
_cell.angle_beta   90.00
_cell.angle_gamma   90.00
#
_symmetry.space_group_name_H-M   'P 1'
#
loop_
_entity.id
_entity.type
_entity.pdbx_description
1 polymer ?
#
loop_
_entity_poly.entity_id
_entity_poly.type
_entity_poly.pdbx_seq_one_letter_code
_entity_poly.pdbx_strand_id
1 'polypeptide(L)'
;MRLVLTAALFCAAATPALAQTQPEPSTRDRTEALARALNNPMVQEGAAAMLTNLAGIVLDTRVGPVAHYVDPTVDENETLGDIQRRRDPDFDRNFHKNARSAVVVAGKLTEGALQMQDSLAETAARLRAALQPLRGALDPK
;
A
#
# COMPACT_ATOMS: atom_id res chain seq x y z
N MET A 1 -17.07 65.36 2.24
CA MET A 1 -16.40 65.44 3.56
C MET A 1 -17.24 64.66 4.56
N ARG A 2 -16.61 63.74 5.32
CA ARG A 2 -17.10 63.10 6.57
C ARG A 2 -18.34 62.22 6.39
N LEU A 3 -18.22 60.90 6.31
CA LEU A 3 -18.00 60.05 7.49
C LEU A 3 -17.38 58.71 7.06
N VAL A 4 -16.05 58.63 7.11
CA VAL A 4 -15.27 57.40 7.04
C VAL A 4 -14.91 57.06 8.48
N LEU A 5 -15.76 56.32 9.20
CA LEU A 5 -15.41 55.81 10.55
C LEU A 5 -16.44 54.82 11.09
N THR A 6 -16.71 53.72 10.36
CA THR A 6 -17.47 52.58 10.92
C THR A 6 -17.01 51.22 10.37
N ALA A 7 -15.76 51.12 9.87
CA ALA A 7 -15.20 49.88 9.33
C ALA A 7 -14.20 49.17 10.27
N ALA A 8 -14.07 49.61 11.53
CA ALA A 8 -12.96 49.20 12.41
C ALA A 8 -13.32 48.21 13.53
N LEU A 9 -14.44 47.48 13.42
CA LEU A 9 -14.89 46.58 14.51
C LEU A 9 -15.02 45.09 14.12
N PHE A 10 -14.59 44.70 12.92
CA PHE A 10 -14.65 43.30 12.46
C PHE A 10 -13.29 42.59 12.33
N CYS A 11 -12.19 43.20 12.78
CA CYS A 11 -10.85 42.61 12.67
C CYS A 11 -10.34 41.90 13.94
N ALA A 12 -11.17 41.70 14.97
CA ALA A 12 -10.72 41.12 16.26
C ALA A 12 -11.11 39.65 16.48
N ALA A 13 -11.49 38.91 15.43
CA ALA A 13 -11.67 37.45 15.46
C ALA A 13 -10.71 36.73 14.51
N ALA A 14 -9.56 37.33 14.20
CA ALA A 14 -8.38 36.58 13.80
C ALA A 14 -7.70 36.06 15.07
N THR A 15 -8.38 35.17 15.80
CA THR A 15 -7.66 34.26 16.68
C THR A 15 -6.63 33.57 15.80
N PRO A 16 -5.34 33.52 16.20
CA PRO A 16 -4.38 32.75 15.45
C PRO A 16 -4.94 31.34 15.44
N ALA A 17 -5.25 30.86 14.23
CA ALA A 17 -5.26 29.44 13.98
C ALA A 17 -3.98 28.94 14.63
N LEU A 18 -4.13 28.26 15.76
CA LEU A 18 -3.08 27.45 16.31
C LEU A 18 -2.74 26.51 15.17
N ALA A 19 -1.69 26.86 14.43
CA ALA A 19 -0.88 25.94 13.69
C ALA A 19 -0.35 24.96 14.73
N GLN A 20 -1.24 24.05 15.15
CA GLN A 20 -0.87 22.81 15.78
C GLN A 20 -0.11 22.11 14.68
N THR A 21 1.19 22.36 14.67
CA THR A 21 2.19 21.55 14.01
C THR A 21 2.01 20.17 14.62
N GLN A 22 1.05 19.41 14.10
CA GLN A 22 0.86 18.04 14.50
C GLN A 22 2.19 17.38 14.14
N PRO A 23 2.90 16.78 15.11
CA PRO A 23 4.15 16.12 14.81
C PRO A 23 3.89 15.17 13.65
N GLU A 24 4.58 15.38 12.53
CA GLU A 24 4.53 14.45 11.40
C GLU A 24 4.83 13.07 11.98
N PRO A 25 3.92 12.09 11.85
CA PRO A 25 4.06 10.82 12.52
C PRO A 25 5.38 10.19 12.09
N SER A 26 6.15 9.73 13.06
CA SER A 26 7.45 9.12 12.80
C SER A 26 7.27 7.90 11.90
N THR A 27 8.35 7.47 11.22
CA THR A 27 8.30 6.23 10.42
C THR A 27 7.81 5.05 11.27
N ARG A 28 8.21 5.00 12.55
CA ARG A 28 7.73 4.00 13.51
C ARG A 28 6.22 4.08 13.71
N ASP A 29 5.68 5.27 13.97
CA ASP A 29 4.23 5.44 14.18
C ASP A 29 3.43 5.00 12.95
N ARG A 30 3.93 5.30 11.74
CA ARG A 30 3.33 4.87 10.47
C ARG A 30 3.40 3.34 10.30
N THR A 31 4.53 2.71 10.63
CA THR A 31 4.68 1.25 10.57
C THR A 31 3.79 0.55 11.60
N GLU A 32 3.66 1.10 12.81
CA GLU A 32 2.74 0.59 13.84
C GLU A 32 1.27 0.75 13.46
N ALA A 33 0.91 1.88 12.83
CA ALA A 33 -0.43 2.08 12.29
C ALA A 33 -0.72 1.10 11.14
N LEU A 34 0.25 0.86 10.26
CA LEU A 34 0.13 -0.12 9.18
C LEU A 34 -0.02 -1.54 9.72
N ALA A 35 0.80 -1.95 10.68
CA ALA A 35 0.70 -3.27 11.30
C ALA A 35 -0.69 -3.49 11.93
N ARG A 36 -1.19 -2.49 12.67
CA ARG A 36 -2.55 -2.52 13.24
C ARG A 36 -3.63 -2.62 12.17
N ALA A 37 -3.48 -1.87 11.08
CA ALA A 37 -4.42 -1.93 9.97
C ALA A 37 -4.40 -3.31 9.29
N LEU A 38 -3.22 -3.85 8.97
CA LEU A 38 -3.08 -5.15 8.31
C LEU A 38 -3.52 -6.34 9.19
N ASN A 39 -3.47 -6.20 10.51
CA ASN A 39 -3.98 -7.20 11.45
C ASN A 39 -5.50 -7.10 11.70
N ASN A 40 -6.18 -6.07 11.18
CA ASN A 40 -7.63 -5.92 11.31
C ASN A 40 -8.36 -6.83 10.29
N PRO A 41 -9.27 -7.73 10.73
CA PRO A 41 -10.02 -8.61 9.82
C PRO A 41 -10.81 -7.87 8.73
N MET A 42 -11.39 -6.71 9.04
CA MET A 42 -12.15 -5.92 8.04
C MET A 42 -11.23 -5.33 6.97
N VAL A 43 -10.01 -4.91 7.35
CA VAL A 43 -9.03 -4.39 6.39
C VAL A 43 -8.47 -5.51 5.54
N GLN A 44 -8.22 -6.69 6.11
CA GLN A 44 -7.80 -7.87 5.37
C GLN A 44 -8.84 -8.28 4.33
N GLU A 45 -10.12 -8.29 4.72
CA GLU A 45 -11.23 -8.60 3.81
C GLU A 45 -11.37 -7.53 2.72
N GLY A 46 -11.30 -6.25 3.09
CA GLY A 46 -11.37 -5.14 2.12
C GLY A 46 -10.21 -5.16 1.13
N ALA A 47 -8.98 -5.37 1.60
CA ALA A 47 -7.80 -5.50 0.76
C ALA A 47 -7.90 -6.73 -0.16
N ALA A 48 -8.39 -7.86 0.34
CA ALA A 48 -8.64 -9.04 -0.48
C ALA A 48 -9.70 -8.75 -1.56
N ALA A 49 -10.80 -8.08 -1.22
CA ALA A 49 -11.83 -7.70 -2.19
C ALA A 49 -11.30 -6.74 -3.26
N MET A 50 -10.47 -5.76 -2.88
CA MET A 50 -9.80 -4.87 -3.83
C MET A 50 -8.88 -5.63 -4.78
N LEU A 51 -8.06 -6.55 -4.26
CA LEU A 51 -7.19 -7.40 -5.07
C LEU A 51 -8.01 -8.30 -6.00
N THR A 52 -9.12 -8.88 -5.53
CA THR A 52 -10.05 -9.66 -6.35
C THR A 52 -10.65 -8.83 -7.46
N ASN A 53 -11.09 -7.59 -7.19
CA ASN A 53 -11.64 -6.71 -8.22
C ASN A 53 -10.59 -6.31 -9.27
N LEU A 54 -9.36 -6.00 -8.84
CA LEU A 54 -8.26 -5.71 -9.76
C LEU A 54 -7.92 -6.92 -10.64
N ALA A 55 -7.88 -8.11 -10.04
CA ALA A 55 -7.69 -9.34 -10.78
C ALA A 55 -8.83 -9.57 -11.77
N GLY A 56 -10.09 -9.33 -11.37
CA GLY A 56 -11.25 -9.41 -12.26
C GLY A 56 -11.10 -8.53 -13.51
N ILE A 57 -10.66 -7.28 -13.35
CA ILE A 57 -10.41 -6.38 -14.49
C ILE A 57 -9.37 -6.96 -15.46
N VAL A 58 -8.27 -7.50 -14.94
CA VAL A 58 -7.24 -8.14 -15.78
C VAL A 58 -7.80 -9.40 -16.43
N LEU A 59 -8.56 -10.19 -15.68
CA LEU A 59 -9.12 -11.46 -16.13
C LEU A 59 -10.22 -11.28 -17.17
N ASP A 60 -10.95 -10.17 -17.18
CA ASP A 60 -11.93 -9.80 -18.20
C ASP A 60 -11.30 -9.44 -19.55
N THR A 61 -9.97 -9.40 -19.63
CA THR A 61 -9.25 -9.18 -20.89
C THR A 61 -9.50 -10.37 -21.83
N ARG A 62 -10.04 -10.07 -23.02
CA ARG A 62 -10.17 -11.06 -24.09
C ARG A 62 -8.81 -11.52 -24.58
N VAL A 63 -8.72 -12.82 -24.85
CA VAL A 63 -7.48 -13.47 -25.28
C VAL A 63 -7.19 -13.11 -26.74
N GLY A 64 -8.25 -12.94 -27.55
CA GLY A 64 -8.14 -12.49 -28.93
C GLY A 64 -7.28 -13.41 -29.80
N PRO A 65 -6.53 -12.87 -30.77
CA PRO A 65 -5.69 -13.67 -31.68
C PRO A 65 -4.59 -14.48 -30.99
N VAL A 66 -4.29 -14.15 -29.72
CA VAL A 66 -3.27 -14.87 -28.94
C VAL A 66 -3.73 -16.30 -28.61
N ALA A 67 -5.05 -16.56 -28.59
CA ALA A 67 -5.62 -17.89 -28.30
C ALA A 67 -5.02 -18.99 -29.19
N HIS A 68 -4.79 -18.68 -30.46
CA HIS A 68 -4.15 -19.56 -31.44
C HIS A 68 -2.77 -20.10 -31.04
N TYR A 69 -2.06 -19.39 -30.15
CA TYR A 69 -0.70 -19.75 -29.71
C TYR A 69 -0.66 -20.37 -28.31
N VAL A 70 -1.75 -20.29 -27.54
CA VAL A 70 -1.78 -20.72 -26.13
C VAL A 70 -2.37 -22.12 -25.99
N ASP A 71 -3.53 -22.37 -26.61
CA ASP A 71 -4.25 -23.64 -26.53
C ASP A 71 -5.29 -23.73 -27.65
N PRO A 72 -5.34 -24.81 -28.45
CA PRO A 72 -6.31 -24.97 -29.54
C PRO A 72 -7.77 -25.09 -29.08
N THR A 73 -8.04 -25.23 -27.78
CA THR A 73 -9.38 -25.34 -27.19
C THR A 73 -9.94 -24.01 -26.66
N VAL A 74 -9.16 -22.94 -26.75
CA VAL A 74 -9.54 -21.59 -26.28
C VAL A 74 -10.09 -20.78 -27.46
N ASP A 75 -11.30 -20.26 -27.31
CA ASP A 75 -11.88 -19.33 -28.29
C ASP A 75 -11.28 -17.92 -28.16
N GLU A 76 -11.12 -17.19 -29.26
CA GLU A 76 -10.61 -15.81 -29.24
C GLU A 76 -11.49 -14.85 -28.45
N ASN A 77 -12.78 -15.17 -28.33
CA ASN A 77 -13.75 -14.39 -27.56
C ASN A 77 -13.71 -14.68 -26.07
N GLU A 78 -13.03 -15.76 -25.64
CA GLU A 78 -12.86 -16.04 -24.22
C GLU A 78 -11.99 -14.99 -23.55
N THR A 79 -12.26 -14.80 -22.27
CA THR A 79 -11.44 -13.97 -21.39
C THR A 79 -10.38 -14.82 -20.69
N LEU A 80 -9.33 -14.18 -20.19
CA LEU A 80 -8.34 -14.86 -19.32
C LEU A 80 -9.02 -15.51 -18.11
N GLY A 81 -10.09 -14.90 -17.59
CA GLY A 81 -10.91 -15.43 -16.50
C GLY A 81 -11.66 -16.70 -16.86
N ASP A 82 -12.15 -16.82 -18.10
CA ASP A 82 -12.83 -18.04 -18.56
C ASP A 82 -11.87 -19.22 -18.66
N ILE A 83 -10.66 -18.97 -19.15
CA ILE A 83 -9.58 -19.97 -19.20
C ILE A 83 -9.25 -20.46 -17.78
N GLN A 84 -9.11 -19.54 -16.83
CA GLN A 84 -8.76 -19.91 -15.45
C GLN A 84 -9.90 -20.66 -14.75
N ARG A 85 -11.15 -20.24 -14.93
CA ARG A 85 -12.32 -20.94 -14.36
C ARG A 85 -12.54 -22.32 -14.94
N ARG A 86 -12.11 -22.57 -16.19
CA ARG A 86 -12.10 -23.92 -16.79
C ARG A 86 -11.10 -24.85 -16.09
N ARG A 87 -9.95 -24.34 -15.68
CA ARG A 87 -8.90 -25.11 -14.98
C ARG A 87 -9.20 -25.30 -13.50
N ASP A 88 -9.76 -24.28 -12.86
CA ASP A 88 -10.19 -24.28 -11.47
C ASP A 88 -11.60 -23.68 -11.36
N PRO A 89 -12.66 -24.53 -11.25
CA PRO A 89 -14.04 -24.05 -11.10
C PRO A 89 -14.25 -23.16 -9.88
N ASP A 90 -13.36 -23.25 -8.89
CA ASP A 90 -13.40 -22.50 -7.64
C ASP A 90 -12.41 -21.31 -7.62
N PHE A 91 -11.86 -20.94 -8.79
CA PHE A 91 -10.79 -19.97 -8.94
C PHE A 91 -11.07 -18.67 -8.17
N ASP A 92 -12.25 -18.07 -8.32
CA ASP A 92 -12.56 -16.77 -7.69
C ASP A 92 -12.51 -16.85 -6.16
N ARG A 93 -13.05 -17.94 -5.60
CA ARG A 93 -13.04 -18.20 -4.16
C ARG A 93 -11.60 -18.45 -3.68
N ASN A 94 -10.84 -19.25 -4.42
CA ASN A 94 -9.47 -19.59 -4.08
C ASN A 94 -8.56 -18.35 -4.16
N PHE A 95 -8.72 -17.53 -5.20
CA PHE A 95 -8.00 -16.28 -5.37
C PHE A 95 -8.27 -15.32 -4.20
N HIS A 96 -9.54 -15.10 -3.85
CA HIS A 96 -9.90 -14.24 -2.74
C HIS A 96 -9.33 -14.74 -1.40
N LYS A 97 -9.45 -16.04 -1.12
CA LYS A 97 -8.88 -16.67 0.07
C LYS A 97 -7.35 -16.51 0.15
N ASN A 98 -6.68 -16.68 -0.99
CA ASN A 98 -5.22 -16.53 -1.09
C ASN A 98 -4.81 -15.07 -0.89
N ALA A 99 -5.54 -14.12 -1.49
CA ALA A 99 -5.32 -12.69 -1.32
C ALA A 99 -5.45 -12.30 0.17
N ARG A 100 -6.53 -12.71 0.84
CA ARG A 100 -6.70 -12.49 2.28
C ARG A 100 -5.56 -13.10 3.09
N SER A 101 -5.17 -14.34 2.79
CA SER A 101 -4.06 -15.02 3.48
C SER A 101 -2.73 -14.28 3.31
N ALA A 102 -2.46 -13.73 2.14
CA ALA A 102 -1.27 -12.91 1.90
C ALA A 102 -1.27 -11.64 2.75
N VAL A 103 -2.41 -10.95 2.88
CA VAL A 103 -2.52 -9.75 3.74
C VAL A 103 -2.31 -10.12 5.21
N VAL A 104 -2.85 -11.26 5.68
CA VAL A 104 -2.60 -11.78 7.04
C VAL A 104 -1.10 -12.01 7.28
N VAL A 105 -0.41 -12.65 6.34
CA VAL A 105 1.04 -12.89 6.46
C VAL A 105 1.81 -11.56 6.48
N ALA A 106 1.45 -10.61 5.61
CA ALA A 106 2.07 -9.29 5.59
C ALA A 106 1.89 -8.53 6.92
N GLY A 107 0.70 -8.60 7.53
CA GLY A 107 0.43 -8.04 8.85
C GLY A 107 1.34 -8.62 9.93
N LYS A 108 1.44 -9.96 9.99
CA LYS A 108 2.32 -10.67 10.95
C LYS A 108 3.80 -10.34 10.76
N LEU A 109 4.27 -10.27 9.50
CA LEU A 109 5.65 -9.89 9.20
C LEU A 109 5.95 -8.45 9.62
N THR A 110 5.01 -7.53 9.38
CA THR A 110 5.15 -6.13 9.78
C THR A 110 5.18 -6.00 11.31
N GLU A 111 4.33 -6.73 12.02
CA GLU A 111 4.34 -6.79 13.48
C GLU A 111 5.64 -7.39 14.04
N GLY A 112 6.13 -8.49 13.46
CA GLY A 112 7.42 -9.07 13.84
C GLY A 112 8.59 -8.11 13.57
N ALA A 113 8.57 -7.39 12.45
CA ALA A 113 9.58 -6.38 12.14
C ALA A 113 9.58 -5.21 13.14
N LEU A 114 8.41 -4.80 13.64
CA LEU A 114 8.29 -3.80 14.70
C LEU A 114 8.88 -4.29 16.02
N GLN A 115 8.64 -5.55 16.40
CA GLN A 115 9.23 -6.15 17.60
C GLN A 115 10.76 -6.26 17.50
N MET A 116 11.27 -6.45 16.29
CA MET A 116 12.71 -6.54 16.01
C MET A 116 13.35 -5.19 15.66
N GLN A 117 12.61 -4.07 15.67
CA GLN A 117 13.07 -2.85 15.02
C GLN A 117 14.39 -2.34 15.57
N ASP A 118 14.64 -2.51 16.88
CA ASP A 118 15.85 -1.98 17.52
C ASP A 118 17.07 -2.78 17.07
N SER A 119 16.92 -4.11 16.96
CA SER A 119 17.95 -5.00 16.41
C SER A 119 18.19 -4.75 14.91
N LEU A 120 17.14 -4.43 14.15
CA LEU A 120 17.23 -4.09 12.73
C LEU A 120 17.90 -2.72 12.54
N ALA A 121 17.58 -1.73 13.38
CA ALA A 121 18.19 -0.41 13.38
C ALA A 121 19.68 -0.49 13.73
N GLU A 122 20.03 -1.30 14.72
CA GLU A 122 21.42 -1.55 15.08
C GLU A 122 22.18 -2.23 13.94
N THR A 123 21.60 -3.26 13.32
CA THR A 123 22.19 -3.94 12.16
C THR A 123 22.36 -2.98 10.98
N ALA A 124 21.36 -2.15 10.69
CA ALA A 124 21.43 -1.15 9.63
C ALA A 124 22.49 -0.07 9.92
N ALA A 125 22.67 0.32 11.19
CA ALA A 125 23.72 1.25 11.62
C ALA A 125 25.11 0.64 11.42
N ARG A 126 25.31 -0.62 11.84
CA ARG A 126 26.57 -1.35 11.62
C ARG A 126 26.88 -1.52 10.14
N LEU A 127 25.88 -1.87 9.32
CA LEU A 127 26.04 -1.97 7.88
C LEU A 127 26.42 -0.63 7.26
N ARG A 128 25.74 0.46 7.65
CA ARG A 128 26.07 1.81 7.17
C ARG A 128 27.49 2.23 7.57
N ALA A 129 27.95 1.87 8.76
CA ALA A 129 29.32 2.12 9.22
C ALA A 129 30.34 1.28 8.42
N ALA A 130 30.06 0.01 8.14
CA ALA A 130 30.93 -0.84 7.34
C ALA A 130 31.03 -0.38 5.86
N LEU A 131 29.96 0.22 5.33
CA LEU A 131 29.91 0.76 3.97
C LEU A 131 30.46 2.19 3.84
N GLN A 132 30.67 2.91 4.94
CA GLN A 132 31.19 4.28 4.91
C GLN A 132 32.55 4.42 4.19
N PRO A 133 33.54 3.53 4.41
CA PRO A 133 34.82 3.59 3.71
C PRO A 133 34.69 3.47 2.19
N LEU A 134 33.76 2.63 1.70
CA LEU A 134 33.50 2.47 0.27
C LEU A 134 32.82 3.70 -0.33
N ARG A 135 31.93 4.36 0.42
CA ARG A 135 31.33 5.63 0.02
C ARG A 135 32.37 6.75 -0.10
N GLY A 136 33.32 6.82 0.84
CA GLY A 136 34.42 7.78 0.78
C GLY A 136 35.39 7.55 -0.39
N ALA A 137 35.50 6.31 -0.88
CA ALA A 137 36.31 5.99 -2.06
C ALA A 137 35.60 6.30 -3.39
N LEU A 138 34.27 6.38 -3.40
CA LEU A 138 33.44 6.68 -4.58
C LEU A 138 33.12 8.18 -4.73
N ASP A 139 33.39 8.99 -3.72
CA ASP A 139 33.33 10.46 -3.74
C ASP A 139 34.76 11.05 -3.60
N PRO A 140 35.65 10.90 -4.61
CA PRO A 140 36.92 11.62 -4.59
C PRO A 140 36.64 13.11 -4.79
N LYS A 141 37.02 13.93 -3.81
CA LYS A 141 37.10 15.39 -3.94
C LYS A 141 38.07 15.79 -5.05
#